data_AF-I7KZC3-F1
#
_entry.id   AF-I7KZC3-F1
#
_cell.length_a   1.000
_cell.length_b   1.000
_cell.length_c   1.000
_cell.angle_alpha   90.00
_cell.angle_beta   90.00
_cell.angle_gamma   90.00
#
_symmetry.space_group_name_H-M   'P 1'
#
loop_
_entity.id
_entity.type
_entity.pdbx_description
1 polymer ?
#
loop_
_entity_poly.entity_id
_entity_poly.type
_entity_poly.pdbx_seq_one_letter_code
_entity_poly.pdbx_strand_id
1 'polypeptide(L)'
;MEDMIVYRLGGNCDLEEVEEGKTYLGWVQGFAPFGVFVQLNDRIKGLVHKSNVKVQHSERDPIIVRVIQIRSNGNIDLEEVTPTVYQTQNVTKKTTSVLLSDIGKKIGRTVLVEGEVAQIKQTSGPTIFTVVDESGTGNAAAFIEAGVRAYPEVELGDIVGLTGEVMQRNNQLQIEAASMTVLEPEDAARVRGRIDAALDERAEPPELPFLIESEVLEALRPQMRQVAKEIRKAVLTARPIILRHHADADGICAAVAIEQAVTALLRESGGDFDAEYFLFKRSPSKAPFYEIEDITRDLDFALKDNARYGQKMPMILLMDNGSTDEDIPSLKVTRIYDLPVMVVDHHHPDESVDEYLIGHVNPYHVGGDYGITAGMLGTEIARLVNPAVEDQIQHLPAIAGVGDRSEAPERTRYLALAAPEYSEDDCRDIALALDYEQFWLRFSDGREIVKDILNLGGDPGRHEKFVDLLVEEANRAIEEQMEAIMPHIESQVLPNGAHLFMLDVELFAHRFTFPPPGKTSGEVHDRLVRERPGEPVVTLGFGPDFAVLRSRGVMMNIPKMVRELHTEIVGGGVSGGGHLVVGSIKFVEGMRDAVLESLIQKIGEAPI
;
A
#
# COMPACT_ATOMS: atom_id res chain seq x y z
N MET A 1 -45.97 20.42 24.95
CA MET A 1 -46.24 18.98 25.14
C MET A 1 -44.88 18.34 25.22
N GLU A 2 -44.50 17.80 26.37
CA GLU A 2 -43.24 17.07 26.50
C GLU A 2 -43.38 15.73 25.77
N ASP A 3 -42.51 15.46 24.81
CA ASP A 3 -42.43 14.16 24.15
C ASP A 3 -42.03 13.12 25.19
N MET A 4 -42.88 12.13 25.41
CA MET A 4 -42.61 11.07 26.37
C MET A 4 -41.53 10.14 25.83
N ILE A 5 -40.49 9.85 26.60
CA ILE A 5 -39.45 8.89 26.22
C ILE A 5 -39.89 7.48 26.62
N VAL A 6 -39.88 6.55 25.67
CA VAL A 6 -40.16 5.13 25.86
C VAL A 6 -38.90 4.33 25.57
N TYR A 7 -38.38 3.64 26.56
CA TYR A 7 -37.15 2.90 26.47
C TYR A 7 -37.36 1.51 25.85
N ARG A 8 -36.47 1.07 24.97
CA ARG A 8 -36.44 -0.29 24.44
C ARG A 8 -35.23 -1.00 25.01
N LEU A 9 -35.46 -2.04 25.81
CA LEU A 9 -34.39 -2.75 26.50
C LEU A 9 -33.66 -3.70 25.54
N GLY A 10 -32.33 -3.61 25.46
CA GLY A 10 -31.51 -4.52 24.65
C GLY A 10 -31.53 -5.96 25.16
N GLY A 11 -31.32 -6.95 24.28
CA GLY A 11 -31.42 -8.38 24.61
C GLY A 11 -30.40 -8.90 25.65
N ASN A 12 -29.30 -8.17 25.82
CA ASN A 12 -28.21 -8.42 26.76
C ASN A 12 -28.35 -7.67 28.10
N CYS A 13 -29.39 -6.83 28.26
CA CYS A 13 -29.70 -6.16 29.52
C CYS A 13 -30.27 -7.11 30.57
N ASP A 14 -29.93 -6.87 31.83
CA ASP A 14 -30.53 -7.52 32.98
C ASP A 14 -31.23 -6.50 33.89
N LEU A 15 -31.60 -6.93 35.09
CA LEU A 15 -32.42 -6.13 36.01
C LEU A 15 -31.73 -4.80 36.39
N GLU A 16 -30.40 -4.71 36.28
CA GLU A 16 -29.62 -3.50 36.61
C GLU A 16 -29.92 -2.33 35.66
N GLU A 17 -30.37 -2.61 34.44
CA GLU A 17 -30.73 -1.59 33.43
C GLU A 17 -32.20 -1.16 33.48
N VAL A 18 -33.00 -1.73 34.37
CA VAL A 18 -34.40 -1.36 34.56
C VAL A 18 -34.50 -0.38 35.72
N GLU A 19 -35.02 0.82 35.46
CA GLU A 19 -35.17 1.86 36.48
C GLU A 19 -36.65 2.09 36.83
N GLU A 20 -36.93 2.24 38.12
CA GLU A 20 -38.25 2.65 38.61
C GLU A 20 -38.64 4.03 38.06
N GLY A 21 -39.90 4.18 37.66
CA GLY A 21 -40.44 5.41 37.08
C GLY A 21 -40.23 5.58 35.57
N LYS A 22 -39.28 4.84 34.95
CA LYS A 22 -39.08 4.86 33.49
C LYS A 22 -40.15 4.03 32.76
N THR A 23 -40.38 4.39 31.50
CA THR A 23 -41.39 3.74 30.64
C THR A 23 -40.71 2.94 29.55
N TYR A 24 -41.11 1.68 29.37
CA TYR A 24 -40.49 0.75 28.45
C TYR A 24 -41.50 0.21 27.44
N LEU A 25 -41.01 -0.13 26.24
CA LEU A 25 -41.73 -0.93 25.26
C LEU A 25 -41.50 -2.40 25.57
N GLY A 26 -42.58 -3.17 25.66
CA GLY A 26 -42.54 -4.62 25.84
C GLY A 26 -43.60 -5.33 25.01
N TRP A 27 -43.66 -6.65 25.17
CA TRP A 27 -44.61 -7.52 24.48
C TRP A 27 -45.39 -8.37 25.49
N VAL A 28 -46.68 -8.52 25.27
CA VAL A 28 -47.53 -9.37 26.13
C VAL A 28 -47.12 -10.83 25.96
N GLN A 29 -46.66 -11.45 27.05
CA GLN A 29 -46.25 -12.85 27.05
C GLN A 29 -47.39 -13.81 27.41
N GLY A 30 -48.31 -13.38 28.28
CA GLY A 30 -49.40 -14.24 28.74
C GLY A 30 -50.24 -13.58 29.82
N PHE A 31 -51.36 -14.24 30.16
CA PHE A 31 -52.39 -13.71 31.05
C PHE A 31 -52.55 -14.56 32.31
N ALA A 32 -52.81 -13.90 33.43
CA ALA A 32 -53.19 -14.52 34.69
C ALA A 32 -54.45 -13.85 35.27
N PRO A 33 -55.19 -14.50 36.20
CA PRO A 33 -56.40 -13.90 36.79
C PRO A 33 -56.17 -12.52 37.45
N PHE A 34 -54.93 -12.25 37.86
CA PHE A 34 -54.52 -11.04 38.57
C PHE A 34 -53.74 -10.03 37.70
N GLY A 35 -53.44 -10.32 36.43
CA GLY A 35 -52.68 -9.39 35.59
C GLY A 35 -52.17 -9.97 34.27
N VAL A 36 -51.35 -9.17 33.57
CA VAL A 36 -50.74 -9.47 32.28
C VAL A 36 -49.22 -9.53 32.45
N PHE A 37 -48.59 -10.62 32.00
CA PHE A 37 -47.14 -10.72 31.96
C PHE A 37 -46.61 -10.00 30.72
N VAL A 38 -45.67 -9.09 30.93
CA VAL A 38 -45.04 -8.30 29.87
C VAL A 38 -43.57 -8.64 29.82
N GLN A 39 -43.10 -9.01 28.64
CA GLN A 39 -41.71 -9.29 28.35
C GLN A 39 -41.05 -7.99 27.87
N LEU A 40 -40.06 -7.49 28.61
CA LEU A 40 -39.30 -6.29 28.25
C LEU A 40 -38.13 -6.61 27.31
N ASN A 41 -37.50 -7.78 27.50
CA ASN A 41 -36.56 -8.41 26.58
C ASN A 41 -36.58 -9.95 26.79
N ASP A 42 -35.67 -10.69 26.16
CA ASP A 42 -35.63 -12.16 26.28
C ASP A 42 -35.42 -12.70 27.71
N ARG A 43 -34.91 -11.87 28.62
CA ARG A 43 -34.52 -12.25 29.98
C ARG A 43 -35.42 -11.65 31.06
N ILE A 44 -36.03 -10.51 30.79
CA ILE A 44 -36.74 -9.70 31.78
C ILE A 44 -38.24 -9.71 31.51
N LYS A 45 -38.98 -10.01 32.58
CA LYS A 45 -40.43 -10.05 32.61
C LYS A 45 -40.93 -9.22 33.77
N GLY A 46 -41.99 -8.46 33.52
CA GLY A 46 -42.75 -7.78 34.56
C GLY A 46 -44.23 -8.16 34.52
N LEU A 47 -44.98 -7.70 35.51
CA LEU A 47 -46.40 -7.96 35.64
C LEU A 47 -47.17 -6.65 35.71
N VAL A 48 -48.12 -6.46 34.80
CA VAL A 48 -49.13 -5.40 34.90
C VAL A 48 -50.32 -5.97 35.68
N HIS A 49 -50.56 -5.47 36.90
CA HIS A 49 -51.72 -5.90 37.67
C HIS A 49 -53.03 -5.51 36.98
N LYS A 50 -54.10 -6.31 37.14
CA LYS A 50 -55.38 -6.11 36.44
C LYS A 50 -55.97 -4.70 36.60
N SER A 51 -55.74 -4.04 37.74
CA SER A 51 -56.17 -2.66 37.99
C SER A 51 -55.46 -1.60 37.14
N ASN A 52 -54.29 -1.94 36.60
CA ASN A 52 -53.39 -1.04 35.88
C ASN A 52 -53.37 -1.32 34.37
N VAL A 53 -54.16 -2.31 33.91
CA VAL A 53 -54.39 -2.59 32.49
C VAL A 53 -55.47 -1.64 31.99
N LYS A 54 -55.18 -0.87 30.95
CA LYS A 54 -56.07 0.14 30.36
C LYS A 54 -56.74 -0.35 29.08
N VAL A 55 -56.04 -1.20 28.33
CA VAL A 55 -56.52 -1.72 27.04
C VAL A 55 -56.57 -3.24 27.08
N GLN A 56 -57.50 -3.82 26.33
CA GLN A 56 -57.55 -5.27 26.18
C GLN A 56 -56.50 -5.72 25.17
N HIS A 57 -55.56 -6.56 25.61
CA HIS A 57 -54.47 -7.09 24.79
C HIS A 57 -54.67 -8.57 24.45
N SER A 58 -53.99 -9.03 23.41
CA SER A 58 -53.76 -10.43 23.04
C SER A 58 -52.29 -10.81 23.26
N GLU A 59 -51.96 -12.10 23.22
CA GLU A 59 -50.56 -12.52 23.30
C GLU A 59 -49.75 -11.95 22.13
N ARG A 60 -48.52 -11.49 22.43
CA ARG A 60 -47.58 -10.82 21.54
C ARG A 60 -47.94 -9.39 21.14
N ASP A 61 -49.01 -8.82 21.67
CA ASP A 61 -49.31 -7.41 21.45
C ASP A 61 -48.21 -6.53 22.05
N PRO A 62 -47.77 -5.46 21.34
CA PRO A 62 -46.88 -4.47 21.90
C PRO A 62 -47.60 -3.67 22.98
N ILE A 63 -46.93 -3.45 24.11
CA ILE A 63 -47.48 -2.72 25.24
C ILE A 63 -46.42 -1.77 25.82
N ILE A 64 -46.85 -0.55 26.13
CA ILE A 64 -46.00 0.47 26.75
C ILE A 64 -46.29 0.47 28.24
N VAL A 65 -45.26 0.24 29.04
CA VAL A 65 -45.39 0.01 30.48
C VAL A 65 -44.44 0.89 31.27
N ARG A 66 -44.92 1.50 32.35
CA ARG A 66 -44.07 2.20 33.32
C ARG A 66 -43.74 1.28 34.47
N VAL A 67 -42.48 1.28 34.89
CA VAL A 67 -42.01 0.53 36.05
C VAL A 67 -42.48 1.25 37.31
N ILE A 68 -43.38 0.63 38.06
CA ILE A 68 -43.86 1.19 39.33
C ILE A 68 -42.83 0.91 40.42
N GLN A 69 -42.39 -0.36 40.49
CA GLN A 69 -41.50 -0.83 41.53
C GLN A 69 -40.76 -2.09 41.08
N ILE A 70 -39.50 -2.22 41.51
CA ILE A 70 -38.71 -3.45 41.42
C ILE A 70 -38.59 -4.03 42.83
N ARG A 71 -39.18 -5.20 43.05
CA ARG A 71 -39.19 -5.83 44.38
C ARG A 71 -37.84 -6.47 44.69
N SER A 72 -37.56 -6.65 45.97
CA SER A 72 -36.32 -7.28 46.46
C SER A 72 -36.09 -8.72 45.98
N ASN A 73 -37.13 -9.40 45.47
CA ASN A 73 -37.04 -10.72 44.87
C ASN A 73 -36.83 -10.70 43.34
N GLY A 74 -36.64 -9.53 42.73
CA GLY A 74 -36.43 -9.34 41.29
C GLY A 74 -37.71 -9.23 40.46
N ASN A 75 -38.90 -9.32 41.06
CA ASN A 75 -40.16 -9.12 40.33
C ASN A 75 -40.40 -7.63 40.04
N ILE A 76 -40.87 -7.34 38.82
CA ILE A 76 -41.12 -5.97 38.36
C ILE A 76 -42.63 -5.74 38.29
N ASP A 77 -43.12 -4.77 39.05
CA ASP A 77 -44.51 -4.30 38.98
C ASP A 77 -44.63 -3.19 37.95
N LEU A 78 -45.55 -3.37 37.01
CA LEU A 78 -45.74 -2.50 35.85
C LEU A 78 -47.14 -1.87 35.86
N GLU A 79 -47.27 -0.70 35.24
CA GLU A 79 -48.56 -0.13 34.84
C GLU A 79 -48.57 0.21 33.35
N GLU A 80 -49.73 0.03 32.71
CA GLU A 80 -49.88 0.37 31.30
C GLU A 80 -49.99 1.89 31.10
N VAL A 81 -49.24 2.42 30.14
CA VAL A 81 -49.30 3.82 29.73
C VAL A 81 -49.61 3.89 28.23
N THR A 82 -50.48 4.82 27.84
CA THR A 82 -50.94 4.97 26.46
C THR A 82 -50.62 6.38 25.96
N PRO A 83 -49.33 6.73 25.76
CA PRO A 83 -48.95 8.04 25.24
C PRO A 83 -49.42 8.22 23.80
N THR A 84 -49.87 9.42 23.45
CA THR A 84 -50.32 9.76 22.08
C THR A 84 -49.14 10.10 21.17
N VAL A 85 -48.05 10.62 21.72
CA VAL A 85 -46.78 10.93 21.05
C VAL A 85 -45.65 10.52 21.99
N TYR A 86 -44.68 9.77 21.48
CA TYR A 86 -43.50 9.34 22.23
C TYR A 86 -42.29 9.14 21.31
N GLN A 87 -41.10 9.25 21.88
CA GLN A 87 -39.84 8.90 21.22
C GLN A 87 -39.25 7.65 21.85
N THR A 88 -38.68 6.76 21.04
CA THR A 88 -38.08 5.53 21.53
C THR A 88 -36.57 5.68 21.73
N GLN A 89 -36.05 5.25 22.88
CA GLN A 89 -34.61 5.25 23.16
C GLN A 89 -34.14 3.84 23.55
N ASN A 90 -33.10 3.32 22.90
CA ASN A 90 -32.56 2.01 23.26
C ASN A 90 -31.75 2.07 24.56
N VAL A 91 -31.87 1.03 25.39
CA VAL A 91 -31.07 0.84 26.61
C VAL A 91 -30.16 -0.37 26.38
N THR A 92 -28.87 -0.19 26.63
CA THR A 92 -27.85 -1.23 26.50
C THR A 92 -27.13 -1.43 27.83
N LYS A 93 -26.79 -2.69 28.14
CA LYS A 93 -26.04 -3.03 29.35
C LYS A 93 -24.65 -2.41 29.30
N LYS A 94 -24.25 -1.69 30.36
CA LYS A 94 -22.88 -1.19 30.53
C LYS A 94 -21.95 -2.34 30.93
N THR A 95 -21.70 -3.26 29.99
CA THR A 95 -20.63 -4.24 30.13
C THR A 95 -19.32 -3.54 29.78
N THR A 96 -18.29 -3.69 30.61
CA THR A 96 -16.97 -3.16 30.25
C THR A 96 -16.46 -3.89 29.02
N SER A 97 -16.16 -3.14 27.95
CA SER A 97 -15.54 -3.69 26.75
C SER A 97 -14.15 -4.25 27.08
N VAL A 98 -13.77 -5.30 26.35
CA VAL A 98 -12.49 -5.98 26.45
C VAL A 98 -11.71 -5.67 25.18
N LEU A 99 -10.42 -5.35 25.33
CA LEU A 99 -9.52 -5.15 24.21
C LEU A 99 -9.22 -6.49 23.51
N LEU A 100 -9.09 -6.44 22.18
CA LEU A 100 -8.74 -7.59 21.33
C LEU A 100 -7.45 -8.26 21.78
N SER A 101 -6.44 -7.50 22.20
CA SER A 101 -5.19 -8.05 22.74
C SER A 101 -5.38 -8.91 24.01
N ASP A 102 -6.48 -8.71 24.74
CA ASP A 102 -6.77 -9.39 26.00
C ASP A 102 -7.74 -10.57 25.87
N ILE A 103 -8.34 -10.80 24.70
CA ILE A 103 -9.34 -11.88 24.51
C ILE A 103 -8.73 -13.26 24.75
N GLY A 104 -7.42 -13.44 24.49
CA GLY A 104 -6.72 -14.70 24.78
C GLY A 104 -6.75 -15.11 26.26
N LYS A 105 -6.91 -14.14 27.17
CA LYS A 105 -7.07 -14.39 28.62
C LYS A 105 -8.52 -14.76 28.99
N LYS A 106 -9.43 -14.79 28.02
CA LYS A 106 -10.89 -14.94 28.18
C LYS A 106 -11.45 -16.10 27.35
N ILE A 107 -10.63 -17.06 26.92
CA ILE A 107 -11.09 -18.26 26.19
C ILE A 107 -12.21 -18.97 26.97
N GLY A 108 -13.28 -19.32 26.25
CA GLY A 108 -14.50 -19.94 26.78
C GLY A 108 -15.42 -18.97 27.53
N ARG A 109 -15.18 -17.65 27.45
CA ARG A 109 -16.03 -16.62 28.04
C ARG A 109 -16.63 -15.72 26.97
N THR A 110 -17.82 -15.21 27.25
CA THR A 110 -18.43 -14.15 26.44
C THR A 110 -17.77 -12.80 26.76
N VAL A 111 -17.38 -12.08 25.72
CA VAL A 111 -16.80 -10.72 25.80
C VAL A 111 -17.62 -9.75 24.97
N LEU A 112 -17.53 -8.45 25.31
CA LEU A 112 -17.97 -7.34 24.48
C LEU A 112 -16.72 -6.63 23.94
N VAL A 113 -16.64 -6.45 22.63
CA VAL A 113 -15.57 -5.71 21.94
C VAL A 113 -16.21 -4.56 21.18
N GLU A 114 -15.61 -3.38 21.26
CA GLU A 114 -15.98 -2.23 20.44
C GLU A 114 -14.87 -2.02 19.42
N GLY A 115 -15.18 -1.95 18.13
CA GLY A 115 -14.15 -1.84 17.11
C GLY A 115 -14.68 -1.48 15.73
N GLU A 116 -13.78 -1.11 14.83
CA GLU A 116 -14.05 -0.87 13.41
C GLU A 116 -14.04 -2.17 12.63
N VAL A 117 -15.02 -2.37 11.76
CA VAL A 117 -15.03 -3.48 10.80
C VAL A 117 -14.06 -3.19 9.66
N ALA A 118 -12.90 -3.84 9.69
CA ALA A 118 -11.85 -3.68 8.68
C ALA A 118 -12.02 -4.59 7.45
N GLN A 119 -12.64 -5.76 7.62
CA GLN A 119 -12.91 -6.70 6.52
C GLN A 119 -14.18 -7.51 6.78
N ILE A 120 -14.87 -7.85 5.69
CA ILE A 120 -16.03 -8.73 5.68
C ILE A 120 -15.79 -9.86 4.66
N LYS A 121 -15.57 -11.08 5.13
CA LYS A 121 -15.31 -12.26 4.29
C LYS A 121 -16.44 -13.27 4.40
N GLN A 122 -17.25 -13.39 3.35
CA GLN A 122 -18.24 -14.45 3.24
C GLN A 122 -17.57 -15.77 2.87
N THR A 123 -17.70 -16.78 3.73
CA THR A 123 -17.24 -18.14 3.45
C THR A 123 -18.42 -19.03 3.07
N SER A 124 -18.15 -20.30 2.73
CA SER A 124 -19.18 -21.33 2.57
C SER A 124 -19.91 -21.67 3.87
N GLY A 125 -19.32 -21.32 5.03
CA GLY A 125 -19.92 -21.47 6.36
C GLY A 125 -20.26 -20.10 6.96
N PRO A 126 -19.60 -19.68 8.06
CA PRO A 126 -19.87 -18.40 8.70
C PRO A 126 -19.40 -17.22 7.85
N THR A 127 -19.95 -16.04 8.14
CA THR A 127 -19.27 -14.82 7.74
C THR A 127 -18.19 -14.44 8.74
N ILE A 128 -16.99 -14.15 8.25
CA ILE A 128 -15.87 -13.71 9.08
C ILE A 128 -15.76 -12.19 8.99
N PHE A 129 -15.76 -11.53 10.15
CA PHE A 129 -15.50 -10.11 10.29
C PHE A 129 -14.13 -9.92 10.90
N THR A 130 -13.30 -9.09 10.27
CA THR A 130 -12.06 -8.62 10.87
C THR A 130 -12.36 -7.30 11.55
N VAL A 131 -12.15 -7.24 12.86
CA VAL A 131 -12.42 -6.07 13.70
C VAL A 131 -11.11 -5.51 14.22
N VAL A 132 -10.98 -4.18 14.22
CA VAL A 132 -9.82 -3.45 14.73
C VAL A 132 -10.26 -2.58 15.91
N ASP A 133 -9.53 -2.64 17.01
CA ASP A 133 -9.72 -1.78 18.17
C ASP A 133 -8.43 -1.03 18.53
N GLU A 134 -8.38 -0.38 19.70
CA GLU A 134 -7.19 0.37 20.13
C GLU A 134 -5.94 -0.53 20.28
N SER A 135 -6.15 -1.81 20.56
CA SER A 135 -5.10 -2.76 20.91
C SER A 135 -4.60 -3.61 19.75
N GLY A 136 -5.42 -3.84 18.72
CA GLY A 136 -5.03 -4.72 17.61
C GLY A 136 -6.19 -5.13 16.73
N THR A 137 -5.98 -6.26 16.05
CA THR A 137 -6.91 -6.82 15.06
C THR A 137 -7.34 -8.21 15.52
N GLY A 138 -8.60 -8.56 15.30
CA GLY A 138 -9.15 -9.87 15.67
C GLY A 138 -10.31 -10.29 14.78
N ASN A 139 -10.53 -11.61 14.72
CA ASN A 139 -11.56 -12.19 13.88
C ASN A 139 -12.82 -12.54 14.68
N ALA A 140 -13.99 -12.24 14.11
CA ALA A 140 -15.28 -12.66 14.62
C ALA A 140 -16.02 -13.51 13.57
N ALA A 141 -16.39 -14.73 13.94
CA ALA A 141 -17.19 -15.61 13.09
C ALA A 141 -18.66 -15.48 13.49
N ALA A 142 -19.51 -15.14 12.52
CA ALA A 142 -20.95 -15.09 12.70
C ALA A 142 -21.61 -16.13 11.79
N PHE A 143 -22.38 -17.04 12.39
CA PHE A 143 -23.10 -18.09 11.67
C PHE A 143 -24.60 -17.93 11.84
N ILE A 144 -25.32 -17.82 10.72
CA ILE A 144 -26.78 -17.91 10.67
C ILE A 144 -27.17 -19.19 9.92
N GLU A 145 -26.81 -19.26 8.65
CA GLU A 145 -26.99 -20.42 7.76
C GLU A 145 -25.81 -20.52 6.80
N ALA A 146 -25.57 -21.70 6.23
CA ALA A 146 -24.46 -21.92 5.32
C ALA A 146 -24.55 -21.03 4.06
N GLY A 147 -23.54 -20.18 3.84
CA GLY A 147 -23.46 -19.28 2.69
C GLY A 147 -24.35 -18.04 2.78
N VAL A 148 -25.06 -17.82 3.90
CA VAL A 148 -25.86 -16.62 4.14
C VAL A 148 -25.04 -15.59 4.90
N ARG A 149 -25.07 -14.34 4.45
CA ARG A 149 -24.41 -13.20 5.10
C ARG A 149 -25.05 -12.91 6.45
N ALA A 150 -24.28 -13.06 7.52
CA ALA A 150 -24.67 -12.60 8.85
C ALA A 150 -24.50 -11.08 8.96
N TYR A 151 -25.45 -10.41 9.65
CA TYR A 151 -25.50 -8.96 9.86
C TYR A 151 -25.31 -8.15 8.55
N PRO A 152 -26.24 -8.26 7.57
CA PRO A 152 -26.16 -7.54 6.31
C PRO A 152 -26.17 -6.01 6.45
N GLU A 153 -26.66 -5.50 7.58
CA GLU A 153 -26.66 -4.08 7.95
C GLU A 153 -25.29 -3.54 8.38
N VAL A 154 -24.30 -4.40 8.61
CA VAL A 154 -22.94 -3.99 8.98
C VAL A 154 -22.06 -3.93 7.74
N GLU A 155 -21.56 -2.74 7.47
CA GLU A 155 -20.69 -2.39 6.34
C GLU A 155 -19.22 -2.22 6.75
N LEU A 156 -18.34 -2.10 5.76
CA LEU A 156 -16.92 -1.81 5.99
C LEU A 156 -16.74 -0.42 6.59
N GLY A 157 -15.91 -0.30 7.62
CA GLY A 157 -15.65 0.95 8.32
C GLY A 157 -16.66 1.29 9.42
N ASP A 158 -17.73 0.51 9.57
CA ASP A 158 -18.68 0.68 10.67
C ASP A 158 -17.99 0.42 12.01
N ILE A 159 -18.35 1.23 13.01
CA ILE A 159 -17.99 0.97 14.40
C ILE A 159 -19.09 0.12 15.02
N VAL A 160 -18.72 -1.06 15.50
CA VAL A 160 -19.66 -2.05 16.03
C VAL A 160 -19.37 -2.40 17.49
N GLY A 161 -20.44 -2.70 18.22
CA GLY A 161 -20.37 -3.46 19.47
C GLY A 161 -20.57 -4.94 19.16
N LEU A 162 -19.52 -5.74 19.30
CA LEU A 162 -19.50 -7.18 19.09
C LEU A 162 -19.57 -7.92 20.43
N THR A 163 -20.59 -8.73 20.63
CA THR A 163 -20.67 -9.66 21.77
C THR A 163 -20.56 -11.10 21.27
N GLY A 164 -19.67 -11.89 21.85
CA GLY A 164 -19.48 -13.27 21.44
C GLY A 164 -18.58 -14.07 22.38
N GLU A 165 -18.53 -15.38 22.18
CA GLU A 165 -17.68 -16.29 22.96
C GLU A 165 -16.27 -16.37 22.35
N VAL A 166 -15.24 -16.18 23.17
CA VAL A 166 -13.84 -16.32 22.69
C VAL A 166 -13.49 -17.79 22.58
N MET A 167 -13.12 -18.21 21.37
CA MET A 167 -12.71 -19.56 21.03
C MET A 167 -11.31 -19.56 20.42
N GLN A 168 -10.66 -20.72 20.45
CA GLN A 168 -9.41 -20.94 19.72
C GLN A 168 -9.66 -22.00 18.65
N ARG A 169 -9.45 -21.66 17.38
CA ARG A 169 -9.56 -22.56 16.23
C ARG A 169 -8.28 -22.47 15.41
N ASN A 170 -7.71 -23.62 15.05
CA ASN A 170 -6.46 -23.70 14.27
C ASN A 170 -5.33 -22.82 14.84
N ASN A 171 -5.19 -22.80 16.17
CA ASN A 171 -4.28 -21.93 16.93
C ASN A 171 -4.54 -20.41 16.82
N GLN A 172 -5.56 -19.95 16.11
CA GLN A 172 -5.98 -18.54 16.08
C GLN A 172 -7.12 -18.28 17.08
N LEU A 173 -7.07 -17.11 17.71
CA LEU A 173 -8.17 -16.61 18.55
C LEU A 173 -9.29 -16.08 17.64
N GLN A 174 -10.53 -16.43 17.97
CA GLN A 174 -11.71 -16.00 17.24
C GLN A 174 -12.87 -15.77 18.21
N ILE A 175 -13.69 -14.76 17.93
CA ILE A 175 -14.93 -14.51 18.66
C ILE A 175 -16.08 -15.15 17.87
N GLU A 176 -16.77 -16.13 18.44
CA GLU A 176 -18.03 -16.65 17.88
C GLU A 176 -19.14 -15.64 18.23
N ALA A 177 -19.52 -14.84 17.24
CA ALA A 177 -20.42 -13.71 17.40
C ALA A 177 -21.83 -14.18 17.77
N ALA A 178 -22.32 -13.71 18.92
CA ALA A 178 -23.69 -13.90 19.37
C ALA A 178 -24.58 -12.71 18.98
N SER A 179 -24.03 -11.49 19.02
CA SER A 179 -24.68 -10.27 18.56
C SER A 179 -23.66 -9.28 18.06
N MET A 180 -23.99 -8.53 17.01
CA MET A 180 -23.20 -7.40 16.55
C MET A 180 -24.15 -6.26 16.17
N THR A 181 -23.80 -5.03 16.53
CA THR A 181 -24.66 -3.87 16.33
C THR A 181 -23.81 -2.65 16.00
N VAL A 182 -24.19 -1.91 14.96
CA VAL A 182 -23.57 -0.62 14.63
C VAL A 182 -23.85 0.36 15.77
N LEU A 183 -22.80 1.01 16.28
CA LEU A 183 -22.94 1.97 17.36
C LEU A 183 -23.59 3.27 16.86
N GLU A 184 -24.34 3.93 17.74
CA GLU A 184 -24.91 5.25 17.46
C GLU A 184 -23.81 6.28 17.16
N PRO A 185 -24.08 7.33 16.37
CA PRO A 185 -23.04 8.24 15.87
C PRO A 185 -22.12 8.84 16.94
N GLU A 186 -22.66 9.20 18.11
CA GLU A 186 -21.87 9.76 19.22
C GLU A 186 -20.91 8.72 19.83
N ASP A 187 -21.41 7.51 20.08
CA ASP A 187 -20.60 6.41 20.62
C ASP A 187 -19.57 5.94 19.59
N ALA A 188 -19.97 5.81 18.33
CA ALA A 188 -19.10 5.48 17.22
C ALA A 188 -17.95 6.49 17.09
N ALA A 189 -18.23 7.80 17.16
CA ALA A 189 -17.21 8.85 17.08
C ALA A 189 -16.22 8.77 18.27
N ARG A 190 -16.70 8.48 19.48
CA ARG A 190 -15.85 8.30 20.66
C ARG A 190 -14.94 7.09 20.53
N VAL A 191 -15.48 5.93 20.13
CA VAL A 191 -14.70 4.70 19.93
C VAL A 191 -13.69 4.90 18.81
N ARG A 192 -14.12 5.44 17.66
CA ARG A 192 -13.23 5.76 16.54
C ARG A 192 -12.09 6.69 16.97
N GLY A 193 -12.37 7.74 17.73
CA GLY A 193 -11.33 8.63 18.25
C GLY A 193 -10.29 7.92 19.14
N ARG A 194 -10.68 6.93 19.94
CA ARG A 194 -9.73 6.10 20.71
C ARG A 194 -8.90 5.20 19.80
N ILE A 195 -9.55 4.55 18.82
CA ILE A 195 -8.88 3.67 17.84
C ILE A 195 -7.87 4.47 17.02
N ASP A 196 -8.28 5.61 16.45
CA ASP A 196 -7.42 6.46 15.64
C ASP A 196 -6.20 6.96 16.42
N ALA A 197 -6.38 7.39 17.68
CA ALA A 197 -5.28 7.84 18.52
C ALA A 197 -4.29 6.72 18.86
N ALA A 198 -4.79 5.53 19.24
CA ALA A 198 -3.94 4.39 19.55
C ALA A 198 -3.24 3.83 18.30
N LEU A 199 -3.92 3.85 17.16
CA LEU A 199 -3.36 3.47 15.87
C LEU A 199 -2.25 4.45 15.45
N ASP A 200 -2.47 5.76 15.59
CA ASP A 200 -1.47 6.78 15.25
C ASP A 200 -0.19 6.63 16.10
N GLU A 201 -0.34 6.37 17.41
CA GLU A 201 0.77 6.09 18.32
C GLU A 201 1.53 4.81 17.93
N ARG A 202 0.81 3.71 17.64
CA ARG A 202 1.43 2.42 17.27
C ARG A 202 2.08 2.44 15.89
N ALA A 203 1.53 3.23 14.98
CA ALA A 203 2.07 3.42 13.64
C ALA A 203 3.34 4.27 13.64
N GLU A 204 3.61 5.05 14.70
CA GLU A 204 4.79 5.88 14.79
C GLU A 204 6.08 5.04 14.60
N PRO A 205 6.94 5.40 13.63
CA PRO A 205 8.20 4.70 13.41
C PRO A 205 9.15 4.86 14.60
N PRO A 206 10.00 3.86 14.90
CA PRO A 206 11.04 3.99 15.90
C PRO A 206 12.02 5.11 15.53
N GLU A 207 12.68 5.69 16.54
CA GLU A 207 13.78 6.62 16.31
C GLU A 207 15.08 5.82 16.10
N LEU A 208 15.59 5.84 14.87
CA LEU A 208 16.78 5.10 14.46
C LEU A 208 17.75 6.00 13.70
N PRO A 209 19.07 5.88 13.92
CA PRO A 209 20.04 6.45 13.01
C PRO A 209 19.97 5.74 11.65
N PHE A 210 20.32 6.45 10.57
CA PHE A 210 20.51 5.83 9.26
C PHE A 210 21.72 4.88 9.30
N LEU A 211 21.78 3.94 8.34
CA LEU A 211 22.88 3.00 8.20
C LEU A 211 24.21 3.71 7.92
N ILE A 212 24.13 4.87 7.28
CA ILE A 212 25.26 5.72 6.96
C ILE A 212 25.00 7.16 7.43
N GLU A 213 26.08 7.90 7.65
CA GLU A 213 25.99 9.35 7.79
C GLU A 213 25.71 9.99 6.42
N SER A 214 24.68 10.82 6.30
CA SER A 214 24.38 11.64 5.11
C SER A 214 23.53 12.84 5.51
N GLU A 215 23.94 14.05 5.10
CA GLU A 215 23.17 15.27 5.38
C GLU A 215 21.82 15.27 4.64
N VAL A 216 21.77 14.69 3.45
CA VAL A 216 20.55 14.59 2.64
C VAL A 216 19.56 13.61 3.27
N LEU A 217 20.01 12.43 3.72
CA LEU A 217 19.14 11.50 4.43
C LEU A 217 18.58 12.10 5.72
N GLU A 218 19.40 12.82 6.49
CA GLU A 218 18.95 13.56 7.68
C GLU A 218 17.90 14.62 7.35
N ALA A 219 18.08 15.36 6.27
CA ALA A 219 17.08 16.33 5.82
C ALA A 219 15.78 15.68 5.32
N LEU A 220 15.84 14.48 4.75
CA LEU A 220 14.68 13.69 4.31
C LEU A 220 13.99 12.90 5.43
N ARG A 221 14.59 12.83 6.63
CA ARG A 221 14.06 12.06 7.76
C ARG A 221 12.58 12.34 8.05
N PRO A 222 12.08 13.59 8.07
CA PRO A 222 10.66 13.84 8.31
C PRO A 222 9.74 13.17 7.27
N GLN A 223 10.06 13.28 5.99
CA GLN A 223 9.29 12.67 4.90
C GLN A 223 9.37 11.13 4.95
N MET A 224 10.57 10.57 5.19
CA MET A 224 10.75 9.12 5.32
C MET A 224 9.98 8.55 6.52
N ARG A 225 9.96 9.26 7.64
CA ARG A 225 9.14 8.89 8.81
C ARG A 225 7.65 8.92 8.48
N GLN A 226 7.18 9.93 7.73
CA GLN A 226 5.78 10.01 7.31
C GLN A 226 5.41 8.82 6.42
N VAL A 227 6.22 8.47 5.43
CA VAL A 227 5.98 7.30 4.56
C VAL A 227 5.97 6.00 5.38
N ALA A 228 6.97 5.81 6.25
CA ALA A 228 7.02 4.63 7.12
C ALA A 228 5.80 4.52 8.05
N LYS A 229 5.32 5.65 8.60
CA LYS A 229 4.12 5.71 9.44
C LYS A 229 2.88 5.26 8.69
N GLU A 230 2.67 5.75 7.46
CA GLU A 230 1.52 5.37 6.64
C GLU A 230 1.57 3.89 6.21
N ILE A 231 2.76 3.36 5.89
CA ILE A 231 2.95 1.92 5.63
C ILE A 231 2.57 1.09 6.86
N ARG A 232 3.08 1.45 8.05
CA ARG A 232 2.75 0.78 9.31
C ARG A 232 1.26 0.85 9.60
N LYS A 233 0.64 2.02 9.40
CA LYS A 233 -0.81 2.22 9.57
C LYS A 233 -1.64 1.34 8.63
N ALA A 234 -1.24 1.20 7.36
CA ALA A 234 -1.89 0.32 6.41
C ALA A 234 -1.84 -1.15 6.87
N VAL A 235 -0.68 -1.62 7.34
CA VAL A 235 -0.53 -2.97 7.91
C VAL A 235 -1.41 -3.18 9.14
N LEU A 236 -1.35 -2.26 10.10
CA LEU A 236 -2.09 -2.35 11.36
C LEU A 236 -3.62 -2.31 11.16
N THR A 237 -4.09 -1.68 10.08
CA THR A 237 -5.52 -1.60 9.73
C THR A 237 -5.97 -2.60 8.68
N ALA A 238 -5.10 -3.55 8.31
CA ALA A 238 -5.32 -4.54 7.27
C ALA A 238 -5.77 -3.92 5.92
N ARG A 239 -5.26 -2.72 5.60
CA ARG A 239 -5.43 -2.10 4.28
C ARG A 239 -4.38 -2.69 3.32
N PRO A 240 -4.79 -3.20 2.14
CA PRO A 240 -3.83 -3.70 1.16
C PRO A 240 -2.86 -2.61 0.68
N ILE A 241 -1.62 -2.99 0.38
CA ILE A 241 -0.59 -2.13 -0.20
C ILE A 241 -0.23 -2.70 -1.59
N ILE A 242 -0.37 -1.88 -2.61
CA ILE A 242 0.18 -2.16 -3.94
C ILE A 242 1.45 -1.33 -4.09
N LEU A 243 2.59 -2.00 -4.13
CA LEU A 243 3.90 -1.39 -4.35
C LEU A 243 4.29 -1.56 -5.81
N ARG A 244 4.38 -0.45 -6.53
CA ARG A 244 4.89 -0.38 -7.91
C ARG A 244 6.32 0.11 -7.89
N HIS A 245 7.16 -0.49 -8.73
CA HIS A 245 8.55 -0.06 -8.87
C HIS A 245 9.04 -0.13 -10.30
N HIS A 246 10.00 0.70 -10.68
CA HIS A 246 10.65 0.55 -11.98
C HIS A 246 11.36 -0.81 -12.08
N ALA A 247 11.35 -1.38 -13.29
CA ALA A 247 11.75 -2.76 -13.56
C ALA A 247 13.26 -2.94 -13.81
N ASP A 248 14.08 -2.38 -12.93
CA ASP A 248 15.53 -2.48 -12.93
C ASP A 248 16.09 -2.78 -11.52
N ALA A 249 17.42 -2.93 -11.42
CA ALA A 249 18.06 -3.26 -10.16
C ALA A 249 17.75 -2.28 -9.00
N ASP A 250 17.65 -0.97 -9.24
CA ASP A 250 17.39 0.02 -8.19
C ASP A 250 15.95 -0.09 -7.67
N GLY A 251 14.97 0.01 -8.57
CA GLY A 251 13.56 -0.13 -8.22
C GLY A 251 13.24 -1.48 -7.57
N ILE A 252 13.85 -2.58 -8.04
CA ILE A 252 13.70 -3.91 -7.42
C ILE A 252 14.26 -3.92 -6.00
N CYS A 253 15.48 -3.42 -5.78
CA CYS A 253 16.09 -3.36 -4.45
C CYS A 253 15.23 -2.54 -3.48
N ALA A 254 14.75 -1.38 -3.92
CA ALA A 254 13.87 -0.51 -3.15
C ALA A 254 12.58 -1.22 -2.72
N ALA A 255 11.91 -1.85 -3.67
CA ALA A 255 10.64 -2.54 -3.45
C ALA A 255 10.79 -3.78 -2.56
N VAL A 256 11.85 -4.56 -2.76
CA VAL A 256 12.10 -5.77 -1.97
C VAL A 256 12.46 -5.43 -0.53
N ALA A 257 13.20 -4.34 -0.28
CA ALA A 257 13.46 -3.87 1.07
C ALA A 257 12.16 -3.60 1.85
N ILE A 258 11.24 -2.85 1.25
CA ILE A 258 9.90 -2.59 1.82
C ILE A 258 9.09 -3.88 1.95
N GLU A 259 9.14 -4.77 0.96
CA GLU A 259 8.47 -6.08 1.01
C GLU A 259 8.89 -6.88 2.25
N GLN A 260 10.20 -6.96 2.55
CA GLN A 260 10.69 -7.66 3.74
C GLN A 260 10.13 -7.03 5.02
N ALA A 261 10.21 -5.70 5.14
CA ALA A 261 9.74 -4.99 6.33
C ALA A 261 8.23 -5.14 6.55
N VAL A 262 7.43 -4.97 5.49
CA VAL A 262 5.97 -5.09 5.54
C VAL A 262 5.54 -6.52 5.84
N THR A 263 6.16 -7.51 5.18
CA THR A 263 5.84 -8.92 5.41
C THR A 263 6.20 -9.35 6.83
N ALA A 264 7.34 -8.90 7.36
CA ALA A 264 7.71 -9.14 8.76
C ALA A 264 6.69 -8.50 9.73
N LEU A 265 6.31 -7.24 9.50
CA LEU A 265 5.33 -6.55 10.33
C LEU A 265 3.93 -7.20 10.29
N LEU A 266 3.51 -7.70 9.13
CA LEU A 266 2.26 -8.45 8.96
C LEU A 266 2.24 -9.73 9.81
N ARG A 267 3.36 -10.47 9.81
CA ARG A 267 3.53 -11.69 10.63
C ARG A 267 3.49 -11.40 12.13
N GLU A 268 4.11 -10.30 12.55
CA GLU A 268 4.11 -9.85 13.95
C GLU A 268 2.72 -9.36 14.41
N SER A 269 1.94 -8.74 13.52
CA SER A 269 0.64 -8.14 13.84
C SER A 269 -0.49 -9.18 14.02
N GLY A 270 -0.20 -10.48 13.89
CA GLY A 270 -1.16 -11.56 14.13
C GLY A 270 -2.23 -11.71 13.04
N GLY A 271 -1.94 -11.25 11.82
CA GLY A 271 -2.81 -11.46 10.65
C GLY A 271 -2.99 -12.95 10.31
N ASP A 272 -3.95 -13.23 9.42
CA ASP A 272 -4.12 -14.58 8.85
C ASP A 272 -2.80 -15.07 8.23
N PHE A 273 -2.54 -16.39 8.23
CA PHE A 273 -1.27 -16.94 7.72
C PHE A 273 -1.00 -16.54 6.25
N ASP A 274 -2.07 -16.34 5.49
CA ASP A 274 -1.99 -15.93 4.08
C ASP A 274 -2.02 -14.40 3.88
N ALA A 275 -2.03 -13.59 4.96
CA ALA A 275 -2.15 -12.13 4.89
C ALA A 275 -1.11 -11.47 3.98
N GLU A 276 0.10 -12.01 3.95
CA GLU A 276 1.19 -11.56 3.08
C GLU A 276 0.90 -11.70 1.58
N TYR A 277 -0.02 -12.57 1.18
CA TYR A 277 -0.37 -12.79 -0.24
C TYR A 277 -1.49 -11.88 -0.73
N PHE A 278 -2.30 -11.33 0.17
CA PHE A 278 -3.47 -10.53 -0.19
C PHE A 278 -3.46 -9.11 0.36
N LEU A 279 -2.62 -8.78 1.34
CA LEU A 279 -2.44 -7.42 1.85
C LEU A 279 -1.20 -6.71 1.30
N PHE A 280 -0.33 -7.41 0.60
CA PHE A 280 0.83 -6.80 -0.04
C PHE A 280 1.03 -7.38 -1.44
N LYS A 281 1.15 -6.50 -2.42
CA LYS A 281 1.43 -6.87 -3.80
C LYS A 281 2.55 -5.98 -4.33
N ARG A 282 3.68 -6.59 -4.68
CA ARG A 282 4.73 -5.93 -5.46
C ARG A 282 4.44 -6.11 -6.95
N SER A 283 4.66 -5.10 -7.76
CA SER A 283 4.46 -5.18 -9.21
C SER A 283 5.44 -4.29 -9.95
N PRO A 284 6.20 -4.80 -10.93
CA PRO A 284 7.11 -3.98 -11.71
C PRO A 284 6.35 -3.10 -12.71
N SER A 285 6.91 -1.93 -13.00
CA SER A 285 6.52 -1.01 -14.06
C SER A 285 7.66 -0.95 -15.07
N LYS A 286 7.34 -1.23 -16.33
CA LYS A 286 8.35 -1.28 -17.40
C LYS A 286 8.81 0.13 -17.79
N ALA A 287 7.89 1.07 -17.79
CA ALA A 287 8.22 2.48 -17.98
C ALA A 287 8.70 3.10 -16.65
N PRO A 288 9.53 4.16 -16.71
CA PRO A 288 9.98 4.89 -15.52
C PRO A 288 8.91 5.88 -15.00
N PHE A 289 7.63 5.52 -15.14
CA PHE A 289 6.46 6.27 -14.65
C PHE A 289 5.26 5.32 -14.52
N TYR A 290 4.25 5.71 -13.75
CA TYR A 290 3.08 4.89 -13.49
C TYR A 290 2.12 4.90 -14.67
N GLU A 291 2.20 3.88 -15.53
CA GLU A 291 1.43 3.83 -16.78
C GLU A 291 -0.08 3.67 -16.54
N ILE A 292 -0.90 4.16 -17.48
CA ILE A 292 -2.35 3.93 -17.47
C ILE A 292 -2.69 2.43 -17.47
N GLU A 293 -1.89 1.60 -18.15
CA GLU A 293 -2.06 0.14 -18.11
C GLU A 293 -1.88 -0.41 -16.70
N ASP A 294 -0.91 0.12 -15.95
CA ASP A 294 -0.57 -0.34 -14.61
C ASP A 294 -1.69 0.00 -13.61
N ILE A 295 -2.13 1.26 -13.52
CA ILE A 295 -3.24 1.63 -12.63
C ILE A 295 -4.55 0.95 -13.01
N THR A 296 -4.80 0.73 -14.32
CA THR A 296 -6.00 0.01 -14.77
C THR A 296 -5.99 -1.42 -14.25
N ARG A 297 -4.83 -2.10 -14.32
CA ARG A 297 -4.65 -3.46 -13.81
C ARG A 297 -4.78 -3.50 -12.29
N ASP A 298 -4.16 -2.55 -11.59
CA ASP A 298 -4.19 -2.46 -10.13
C ASP A 298 -5.62 -2.26 -9.62
N LEU A 299 -6.39 -1.38 -10.26
CA LEU A 299 -7.80 -1.16 -9.96
C LEU A 299 -8.67 -2.37 -10.28
N ASP A 300 -8.47 -3.04 -11.41
CA ASP A 300 -9.24 -4.24 -11.75
C ASP A 300 -9.08 -5.33 -10.68
N PHE A 301 -7.86 -5.57 -10.19
CA PHE A 301 -7.62 -6.48 -9.09
C PHE A 301 -8.24 -5.97 -7.77
N ALA A 302 -7.98 -4.72 -7.39
CA ALA A 302 -8.49 -4.14 -6.15
C ALA A 302 -10.02 -4.16 -6.08
N LEU A 303 -10.72 -3.84 -7.17
CA LEU A 303 -12.18 -3.85 -7.23
C LEU A 303 -12.74 -5.27 -7.12
N LYS A 304 -12.08 -6.26 -7.74
CA LYS A 304 -12.45 -7.67 -7.59
C LYS A 304 -12.28 -8.15 -6.16
N ASP A 305 -11.19 -7.77 -5.51
CA ASP A 305 -10.91 -8.18 -4.13
C ASP A 305 -11.81 -7.46 -3.13
N ASN A 306 -12.13 -6.18 -3.36
CA ASN A 306 -13.14 -5.45 -2.61
C ASN A 306 -14.51 -6.14 -2.72
N ALA A 307 -14.97 -6.42 -3.94
CA ALA A 307 -16.27 -7.04 -4.18
C ALA A 307 -16.36 -8.49 -3.65
N ARG A 308 -15.28 -9.26 -3.77
CA ARG A 308 -15.27 -10.70 -3.44
C ARG A 308 -14.91 -10.99 -1.98
N TYR A 309 -13.96 -10.24 -1.43
CA TYR A 309 -13.38 -10.50 -0.12
C TYR A 309 -13.59 -9.36 0.89
N GLY A 310 -14.33 -8.32 0.49
CA GLY A 310 -14.63 -7.18 1.36
C GLY A 310 -13.37 -6.47 1.84
N GLN A 311 -12.30 -6.47 1.05
CA GLN A 311 -11.05 -5.77 1.40
C GLN A 311 -11.21 -4.26 1.22
N LYS A 312 -10.52 -3.47 2.03
CA LYS A 312 -10.37 -2.02 1.79
C LYS A 312 -9.70 -1.79 0.44
N MET A 313 -10.01 -0.68 -0.22
CA MET A 313 -9.25 -0.23 -1.37
C MET A 313 -7.78 0.01 -0.96
N PRO A 314 -6.81 -0.31 -1.84
CA PRO A 314 -5.40 -0.32 -1.48
C PRO A 314 -4.82 1.08 -1.34
N MET A 315 -3.71 1.16 -0.62
CA MET A 315 -2.75 2.25 -0.76
C MET A 315 -1.76 1.93 -1.89
N ILE A 316 -1.44 2.91 -2.72
CA ILE A 316 -0.42 2.79 -3.77
C ILE A 316 0.90 3.37 -3.25
N LEU A 317 1.98 2.61 -3.36
CA LEU A 317 3.34 3.05 -3.09
C LEU A 317 4.15 2.92 -4.37
N LEU A 318 4.56 4.06 -4.94
CA LEU A 318 5.40 4.14 -6.13
C LEU A 318 6.86 4.28 -5.68
N MET A 319 7.75 3.45 -6.24
CA MET A 319 9.18 3.46 -5.92
C MET A 319 10.00 3.53 -7.21
N ASP A 320 11.01 4.40 -7.24
CA ASP A 320 11.82 4.62 -8.44
C ASP A 320 11.01 5.07 -9.68
N ASN A 321 9.83 5.64 -9.42
CA ASN A 321 8.94 6.31 -10.36
C ASN A 321 7.90 7.11 -9.58
N GLY A 322 7.05 7.89 -10.27
CA GLY A 322 5.93 8.59 -9.64
C GLY A 322 6.10 10.10 -9.47
N SER A 323 7.29 10.64 -9.75
CA SER A 323 7.60 12.06 -9.48
C SER A 323 7.35 13.02 -10.63
N THR A 324 6.91 12.56 -11.80
CA THR A 324 6.92 13.36 -13.03
C THR A 324 5.52 13.63 -13.58
N ASP A 325 5.40 14.62 -14.46
CA ASP A 325 4.14 14.92 -15.17
C ASP A 325 3.59 13.70 -15.95
N GLU A 326 4.44 12.77 -16.37
CA GLU A 326 4.03 11.51 -17.00
C GLU A 326 3.16 10.62 -16.10
N ASP A 327 3.24 10.77 -14.77
CA ASP A 327 2.48 10.00 -13.78
C ASP A 327 1.04 10.53 -13.58
N ILE A 328 0.82 11.82 -13.86
CA ILE A 328 -0.44 12.53 -13.58
C ILE A 328 -1.68 11.84 -14.17
N PRO A 329 -1.69 11.33 -15.41
CA PRO A 329 -2.85 10.61 -15.94
C PRO A 329 -3.31 9.46 -15.04
N SER A 330 -2.37 8.69 -14.47
CA SER A 330 -2.67 7.58 -13.57
C SER A 330 -3.04 8.06 -12.17
N LEU A 331 -2.37 9.09 -11.66
CA LEU A 331 -2.70 9.74 -10.38
C LEU A 331 -4.10 10.40 -10.37
N LYS A 332 -4.61 10.83 -11.52
CA LYS A 332 -6.00 11.28 -11.63
C LYS A 332 -6.99 10.14 -11.42
N VAL A 333 -6.66 8.93 -11.84
CA VAL A 333 -7.52 7.76 -11.64
C VAL A 333 -7.54 7.35 -10.16
N THR A 334 -6.40 7.36 -9.47
CA THR A 334 -6.34 7.03 -8.03
C THR A 334 -7.26 7.94 -7.22
N ARG A 335 -7.31 9.23 -7.55
CA ARG A 335 -8.19 10.23 -6.92
C ARG A 335 -9.69 9.96 -7.13
N ILE A 336 -10.10 9.35 -8.24
CA ILE A 336 -11.51 8.99 -8.48
C ILE A 336 -11.98 7.90 -7.50
N TYR A 337 -11.07 7.02 -7.09
CA TYR A 337 -11.34 5.89 -6.19
C TYR A 337 -10.85 6.16 -4.75
N ASP A 338 -10.46 7.39 -4.43
CA ASP A 338 -9.93 7.80 -3.13
C ASP A 338 -8.76 6.92 -2.64
N LEU A 339 -7.89 6.48 -3.57
CA LEU A 339 -6.71 5.70 -3.22
C LEU A 339 -5.62 6.62 -2.66
N PRO A 340 -5.08 6.36 -1.45
CA PRO A 340 -3.90 7.08 -0.98
C PRO A 340 -2.67 6.68 -1.79
N VAL A 341 -1.88 7.66 -2.22
CA VAL A 341 -0.67 7.44 -3.03
C VAL A 341 0.55 8.05 -2.34
N MET A 342 1.64 7.31 -2.28
CA MET A 342 2.95 7.80 -1.86
C MET A 342 4.01 7.52 -2.92
N VAL A 343 5.04 8.36 -2.96
CA VAL A 343 6.17 8.25 -3.89
C VAL A 343 7.49 8.24 -3.10
N VAL A 344 8.38 7.31 -3.44
CA VAL A 344 9.77 7.27 -2.99
C VAL A 344 10.65 7.14 -4.23
N ASP A 345 11.24 8.25 -4.65
CA ASP A 345 11.86 8.34 -5.96
C ASP A 345 13.04 9.32 -5.92
N HIS A 346 13.89 9.24 -6.92
CA HIS A 346 15.10 10.04 -7.06
C HIS A 346 15.22 10.70 -8.45
N HIS A 347 14.23 10.53 -9.33
CA HIS A 347 14.10 11.33 -10.54
C HIS A 347 13.75 12.78 -10.19
N HIS A 348 14.09 13.72 -11.09
CA HIS A 348 13.75 15.14 -10.86
C HIS A 348 12.22 15.31 -10.76
N PRO A 349 11.69 15.83 -9.64
CA PRO A 349 10.24 15.92 -9.45
C PRO A 349 9.64 17.12 -10.18
N ASP A 350 8.42 16.96 -10.68
CA ASP A 350 7.55 18.05 -11.13
C ASP A 350 6.57 18.43 -10.02
N GLU A 351 6.50 19.71 -9.64
CA GLU A 351 5.65 20.19 -8.52
C GLU A 351 4.16 19.81 -8.65
N SER A 352 3.70 19.58 -9.88
CA SER A 352 2.34 19.18 -10.22
C SER A 352 1.94 17.81 -9.70
N VAL A 353 2.88 16.91 -9.38
CA VAL A 353 2.52 15.58 -8.84
C VAL A 353 2.08 15.65 -7.37
N ASP A 354 2.61 16.58 -6.59
CA ASP A 354 2.42 16.65 -5.14
C ASP A 354 0.94 16.82 -4.73
N GLU A 355 0.10 17.39 -5.59
CA GLU A 355 -1.34 17.55 -5.32
C GLU A 355 -2.11 16.21 -5.21
N TYR A 356 -1.51 15.10 -5.66
CA TYR A 356 -2.09 13.76 -5.65
C TYR A 356 -1.51 12.85 -4.56
N LEU A 357 -0.46 13.29 -3.86
CA LEU A 357 0.33 12.45 -2.97
C LEU A 357 0.07 12.77 -1.50
N ILE A 358 0.03 11.73 -0.66
CA ILE A 358 0.00 11.88 0.81
C ILE A 358 1.40 11.84 1.42
N GLY A 359 2.42 11.53 0.62
CA GLY A 359 3.83 11.51 1.01
C GLY A 359 4.72 11.39 -0.23
N HIS A 360 5.79 12.20 -0.26
CA HIS A 360 6.74 12.22 -1.37
C HIS A 360 8.16 12.38 -0.81
N VAL A 361 8.93 11.29 -0.86
CA VAL A 361 10.35 11.27 -0.50
C VAL A 361 11.16 11.37 -1.77
N ASN A 362 11.88 12.48 -1.92
CA ASN A 362 12.73 12.73 -3.07
C ASN A 362 13.93 13.64 -2.69
N PRO A 363 15.19 13.25 -2.95
CA PRO A 363 16.38 14.02 -2.60
C PRO A 363 16.38 15.47 -3.11
N TYR A 364 15.78 15.72 -4.26
CA TYR A 364 15.71 17.07 -4.85
C TYR A 364 14.95 18.06 -3.94
N HIS A 365 14.00 17.60 -3.11
CA HIS A 365 13.25 18.45 -2.18
C HIS A 365 14.10 19.07 -1.08
N VAL A 366 15.28 18.51 -0.81
CA VAL A 366 16.18 18.97 0.26
C VAL A 366 17.55 19.40 -0.26
N GLY A 367 17.67 19.62 -1.57
CA GLY A 367 18.92 20.04 -2.21
C GLY A 367 19.92 18.91 -2.47
N GLY A 368 19.48 17.65 -2.36
CA GLY A 368 20.21 16.50 -2.91
C GLY A 368 20.00 16.35 -4.42
N ASP A 369 20.45 15.23 -4.96
CA ASP A 369 20.32 14.88 -6.38
C ASP A 369 19.97 13.39 -6.56
N TYR A 370 19.91 12.98 -7.83
CA TYR A 370 19.61 11.60 -8.23
C TYR A 370 20.63 10.56 -7.74
N GLY A 371 21.81 10.96 -7.27
CA GLY A 371 22.83 10.01 -6.82
C GLY A 371 22.42 9.23 -5.56
N ILE A 372 21.44 9.70 -4.80
CA ILE A 372 20.81 8.92 -3.74
C ILE A 372 19.63 8.16 -4.33
N THR A 373 19.88 6.90 -4.66
CA THR A 373 18.97 6.07 -5.46
C THR A 373 17.74 5.61 -4.66
N ALA A 374 16.69 5.17 -5.35
CA ALA A 374 15.46 4.71 -4.70
C ALA A 374 15.71 3.51 -3.79
N GLY A 375 16.64 2.61 -4.13
CA GLY A 375 17.05 1.49 -3.31
C GLY A 375 17.70 1.90 -1.99
N MET A 376 18.47 3.01 -1.98
CA MET A 376 19.02 3.58 -0.74
C MET A 376 17.90 4.11 0.16
N LEU A 377 16.97 4.88 -0.41
CA LEU A 377 15.83 5.45 0.30
C LEU A 377 14.88 4.35 0.83
N GLY A 378 14.60 3.35 -0.01
CA GLY A 378 13.73 2.21 0.27
C GLY A 378 14.22 1.37 1.45
N THR A 379 15.53 1.11 1.54
CA THR A 379 16.11 0.39 2.68
C THR A 379 16.00 1.18 3.98
N GLU A 380 16.26 2.48 3.98
CA GLU A 380 16.14 3.29 5.20
C GLU A 380 14.68 3.39 5.67
N ILE A 381 13.73 3.54 4.73
CA ILE A 381 12.30 3.50 5.05
C ILE A 381 11.90 2.10 5.55
N ALA A 382 12.40 1.02 4.97
CA ALA A 382 12.12 -0.34 5.41
C ALA A 382 12.55 -0.57 6.87
N ARG A 383 13.69 -0.03 7.29
CA ARG A 383 14.14 -0.06 8.69
C ARG A 383 13.22 0.72 9.62
N LEU A 384 12.70 1.86 9.17
CA LEU A 384 11.67 2.62 9.91
C LEU A 384 10.33 1.88 9.97
N VAL A 385 10.00 1.07 8.96
CA VAL A 385 8.78 0.23 8.95
C VAL A 385 8.93 -0.95 9.91
N ASN A 386 10.01 -1.70 9.82
CA ASN A 386 10.32 -2.79 10.75
C ASN A 386 11.85 -2.95 10.91
N PRO A 387 12.45 -2.59 12.07
CA PRO A 387 13.89 -2.69 12.27
C PRO A 387 14.43 -4.12 12.27
N ALA A 388 13.59 -5.13 12.50
CA ALA A 388 14.00 -6.53 12.60
C ALA A 388 14.55 -7.12 11.28
N VAL A 389 14.35 -6.43 10.16
CA VAL A 389 14.83 -6.87 8.84
C VAL A 389 16.20 -6.28 8.47
N GLU A 390 16.76 -5.37 9.25
CA GLU A 390 18.01 -4.62 8.93
C GLU A 390 19.14 -5.54 8.44
N ASP A 391 19.48 -6.57 9.21
CA ASP A 391 20.55 -7.53 8.89
C ASP A 391 20.32 -8.25 7.55
N GLN A 392 19.06 -8.39 7.13
CA GLN A 392 18.69 -9.06 5.88
C GLN A 392 18.78 -8.14 4.66
N ILE A 393 18.67 -6.82 4.82
CA ILE A 393 18.50 -5.88 3.71
C ILE A 393 19.62 -4.84 3.58
N GLN A 394 20.58 -4.81 4.51
CA GLN A 394 21.62 -3.79 4.56
C GLN A 394 22.57 -3.74 3.35
N HIS A 395 22.66 -4.83 2.56
CA HIS A 395 23.45 -4.88 1.32
C HIS A 395 22.70 -4.34 0.09
N LEU A 396 21.36 -4.25 0.14
CA LEU A 396 20.55 -3.80 -0.99
C LEU A 396 20.88 -2.38 -1.49
N PRO A 397 21.14 -1.37 -0.62
CA PRO A 397 21.55 -0.03 -1.07
C PRO A 397 22.83 0.00 -1.89
N ALA A 398 23.76 -0.93 -1.63
CA ALA A 398 25.00 -1.04 -2.39
C ALA A 398 24.74 -1.59 -3.80
N ILE A 399 23.89 -2.62 -3.91
CA ILE A 399 23.46 -3.19 -5.20
C ILE A 399 22.73 -2.13 -6.02
N ALA A 400 21.75 -1.46 -5.41
CA ALA A 400 21.01 -0.35 -5.98
C ALA A 400 21.92 0.76 -6.51
N GLY A 401 22.81 1.29 -5.66
CA GLY A 401 23.74 2.35 -6.04
C GLY A 401 24.72 1.95 -7.15
N VAL A 402 25.14 0.68 -7.21
CA VAL A 402 25.98 0.16 -8.30
C VAL A 402 25.18 -0.03 -9.59
N GLY A 403 23.99 -0.61 -9.49
CA GLY A 403 23.09 -0.85 -10.63
C GLY A 403 22.73 0.44 -11.35
N ASP A 404 22.41 1.47 -10.58
CA ASP A 404 22.05 2.80 -11.09
C ASP A 404 23.27 3.72 -11.33
N ARG A 405 24.48 3.17 -11.13
CA ARG A 405 25.76 3.85 -11.39
C ARG A 405 25.89 5.18 -10.66
N SER A 406 25.38 5.24 -9.43
CA SER A 406 25.48 6.43 -8.58
C SER A 406 26.95 6.85 -8.40
N GLU A 407 27.17 8.16 -8.48
CA GLU A 407 28.46 8.80 -8.17
C GLU A 407 28.43 9.53 -6.80
N ALA A 408 27.33 9.40 -6.05
CA ALA A 408 27.18 10.05 -4.76
C ALA A 408 28.12 9.44 -3.70
N PRO A 409 28.64 10.25 -2.75
CA PRO A 409 29.48 9.77 -1.65
C PRO A 409 28.82 8.67 -0.80
N GLU A 410 27.49 8.69 -0.69
CA GLU A 410 26.67 7.70 0.00
C GLU A 410 26.89 6.29 -0.52
N ARG A 411 27.05 6.12 -1.84
CA ARG A 411 27.28 4.81 -2.47
C ARG A 411 28.52 4.13 -1.89
N THR A 412 29.62 4.86 -1.71
CA THR A 412 30.85 4.29 -1.13
C THR A 412 30.64 3.85 0.31
N ARG A 413 29.81 4.55 1.09
CA ARG A 413 29.50 4.19 2.48
C ARG A 413 28.64 2.93 2.55
N TYR A 414 27.64 2.81 1.67
CA TYR A 414 26.84 1.58 1.58
C TYR A 414 27.65 0.38 1.08
N LEU A 415 28.57 0.57 0.13
CA LEU A 415 29.50 -0.49 -0.29
C LEU A 415 30.40 -0.94 0.88
N ALA A 416 30.87 0.00 1.70
CA ALA A 416 31.64 -0.33 2.90
C ALA A 416 30.83 -1.09 3.96
N LEU A 417 29.51 -0.88 4.01
CA LEU A 417 28.59 -1.60 4.89
C LEU A 417 28.32 -3.04 4.39
N ALA A 418 28.21 -3.22 3.07
CA ALA A 418 27.98 -4.53 2.47
C ALA A 418 29.24 -5.43 2.47
N ALA A 419 30.42 -4.84 2.65
CA ALA A 419 31.69 -5.55 2.74
C ALA A 419 31.93 -6.12 4.17
N PRO A 420 32.66 -7.25 4.29
CA PRO A 420 33.34 -7.99 3.22
C PRO A 420 32.46 -9.01 2.48
N GLU A 421 31.20 -9.19 2.88
CA GLU A 421 30.29 -10.20 2.30
C GLU A 421 30.02 -9.95 0.81
N TYR A 422 29.89 -8.68 0.41
CA TYR A 422 29.70 -8.28 -0.98
C TYR A 422 30.73 -7.22 -1.38
N SER A 423 31.54 -7.54 -2.39
CA SER A 423 32.38 -6.57 -3.08
C SER A 423 31.57 -5.73 -4.07
N GLU A 424 32.17 -4.66 -4.60
CA GLU A 424 31.52 -3.86 -5.66
C GLU A 424 31.24 -4.69 -6.92
N ASP A 425 32.11 -5.65 -7.25
CA ASP A 425 31.91 -6.55 -8.38
C ASP A 425 30.74 -7.51 -8.11
N ASP A 426 30.61 -8.04 -6.89
CA ASP A 426 29.45 -8.87 -6.51
C ASP A 426 28.15 -8.05 -6.61
N CYS A 427 28.13 -6.80 -6.14
CA CYS A 427 26.98 -5.90 -6.29
C CYS A 427 26.62 -5.66 -7.77
N ARG A 428 27.63 -5.52 -8.64
CA ARG A 428 27.43 -5.32 -10.08
C ARG A 428 26.84 -6.56 -10.75
N ASP A 429 27.34 -7.73 -10.38
CA ASP A 429 26.87 -9.03 -10.88
C ASP A 429 25.42 -9.29 -10.45
N ILE A 430 25.08 -9.00 -9.19
CA ILE A 430 23.70 -9.09 -8.71
C ILE A 430 22.78 -8.11 -9.45
N ALA A 431 23.20 -6.85 -9.63
CA ALA A 431 22.41 -5.86 -10.37
C ALA A 431 22.16 -6.29 -11.83
N LEU A 432 23.19 -6.81 -12.51
CA LEU A 432 23.05 -7.32 -13.88
C LEU A 432 22.13 -8.55 -13.95
N ALA A 433 22.23 -9.46 -12.97
CA ALA A 433 21.36 -10.62 -12.86
C ALA A 433 19.89 -10.21 -12.67
N LEU A 434 19.62 -9.20 -11.84
CA LEU A 434 18.27 -8.64 -11.65
C LEU A 434 17.71 -8.06 -12.96
N ASP A 435 18.47 -7.21 -13.64
CA ASP A 435 18.04 -6.62 -14.92
C ASP A 435 17.73 -7.70 -15.96
N TYR A 436 18.59 -8.72 -16.04
CA TYR A 436 18.45 -9.82 -16.99
C TYR A 436 17.22 -10.67 -16.69
N GLU A 437 17.03 -11.07 -15.44
CA GLU A 437 15.87 -11.88 -15.04
C GLU A 437 14.57 -11.09 -15.16
N GLN A 438 14.55 -9.81 -14.75
CA GLN A 438 13.38 -8.95 -14.84
C GLN A 438 12.93 -8.73 -16.29
N PHE A 439 13.87 -8.65 -17.24
CA PHE A 439 13.54 -8.60 -18.66
C PHE A 439 12.67 -9.78 -19.10
N TRP A 440 12.96 -10.98 -18.61
CA TRP A 440 12.21 -12.21 -18.94
C TRP A 440 10.94 -12.38 -18.12
N LEU A 441 10.92 -11.91 -16.87
CA LEU A 441 9.72 -11.88 -16.02
C LEU A 441 8.64 -10.93 -16.57
N ARG A 442 9.04 -9.92 -17.35
CA ARG A 442 8.16 -8.91 -17.97
C ARG A 442 7.34 -8.19 -16.90
N PHE A 443 6.06 -8.54 -16.76
CA PHE A 443 5.14 -7.92 -15.81
C PHE A 443 5.04 -8.69 -14.48
N SER A 444 5.70 -9.84 -14.37
CA SER A 444 5.74 -10.64 -13.14
C SER A 444 6.76 -10.04 -12.18
N ASP A 445 6.46 -10.07 -10.89
CA ASP A 445 7.36 -9.61 -9.83
C ASP A 445 8.47 -10.63 -9.50
N GLY A 446 8.32 -11.88 -9.93
CA GLY A 446 9.28 -12.96 -9.70
C GLY A 446 9.61 -13.18 -8.23
N ARG A 447 8.68 -12.96 -7.31
CA ARG A 447 8.91 -12.86 -5.84
C ARG A 447 10.00 -13.78 -5.28
N GLU A 448 9.87 -15.09 -5.49
CA GLU A 448 10.81 -16.08 -4.93
C GLU A 448 12.15 -16.15 -5.70
N ILE A 449 12.13 -15.90 -7.00
CA ILE A 449 13.33 -15.85 -7.86
C ILE A 449 14.20 -14.64 -7.47
N VAL A 450 13.57 -13.48 -7.31
CA VAL A 450 14.26 -12.23 -6.90
C VAL A 450 14.87 -12.38 -5.50
N LYS A 451 14.19 -13.06 -4.56
CA LYS A 451 14.76 -13.38 -3.25
C LYS A 451 16.01 -14.24 -3.35
N ASP A 452 16.03 -15.23 -4.24
CA ASP A 452 17.22 -16.06 -4.46
C ASP A 452 18.37 -15.21 -5.07
N ILE A 453 18.08 -14.31 -6.01
CA ILE A 453 19.09 -13.38 -6.58
C ILE A 453 19.62 -12.38 -5.54
N LEU A 454 18.79 -11.90 -4.62
CA LEU A 454 19.18 -10.95 -3.57
C LEU A 454 19.72 -11.61 -2.28
N ASN A 455 19.87 -12.94 -2.26
CA ASN A 455 20.28 -13.72 -1.09
C ASN A 455 19.34 -13.61 0.13
N LEU A 456 18.03 -13.48 -0.11
CA LEU A 456 16.99 -13.42 0.92
C LEU A 456 16.27 -14.76 1.13
N GLY A 457 16.53 -15.75 0.27
CA GLY A 457 15.90 -17.08 0.33
C GLY A 457 16.47 -18.03 1.40
N GLY A 458 17.55 -17.64 2.10
CA GLY A 458 18.21 -18.46 3.12
C GLY A 458 19.08 -19.60 2.56
N ASP A 459 19.45 -19.54 1.28
CA ASP A 459 20.33 -20.52 0.61
C ASP A 459 21.43 -19.79 -0.20
N PRO A 460 22.51 -19.31 0.47
CA PRO A 460 23.59 -18.56 -0.19
C PRO A 460 24.27 -19.33 -1.32
N GLY A 461 24.37 -20.66 -1.21
CA GLY A 461 24.95 -21.49 -2.26
C GLY A 461 24.07 -21.63 -3.50
N ARG A 462 22.76 -21.35 -3.40
CA ARG A 462 21.89 -21.21 -4.58
C ARG A 462 22.02 -19.82 -5.18
N HIS A 463 22.03 -18.78 -4.34
CA HIS A 463 22.25 -17.40 -4.75
C HIS A 463 23.48 -17.29 -5.65
N GLU A 464 24.66 -17.74 -5.17
CA GLU A 464 25.92 -17.69 -5.93
C GLU A 464 25.79 -18.35 -7.32
N LYS A 465 25.36 -19.62 -7.36
CA LYS A 465 25.23 -20.36 -8.63
C LYS A 465 24.25 -19.73 -9.60
N PHE A 466 23.20 -19.10 -9.08
CA PHE A 466 22.17 -18.52 -9.91
C PHE A 466 22.60 -17.17 -10.46
N VAL A 467 23.21 -16.31 -9.63
CA VAL A 467 23.82 -15.06 -10.06
C VAL A 467 24.89 -15.33 -11.12
N ASP A 468 25.80 -16.28 -10.89
CA ASP A 468 26.84 -16.67 -11.85
C ASP A 468 26.25 -17.03 -13.22
N LEU A 469 25.21 -17.87 -13.24
CA LEU A 469 24.55 -18.28 -14.49
C LEU A 469 23.86 -17.10 -15.18
N LEU A 470 23.12 -16.28 -14.44
CA LEU A 470 22.41 -15.13 -15.01
C LEU A 470 23.39 -14.10 -15.59
N VAL A 471 24.52 -13.87 -14.91
CA VAL A 471 25.58 -12.97 -15.37
C VAL A 471 26.28 -13.51 -16.61
N GLU A 472 26.58 -14.81 -16.67
CA GLU A 472 27.13 -15.45 -17.87
C GLU A 472 26.20 -15.25 -19.07
N GLU A 473 24.90 -15.55 -18.90
CA GLU A 473 23.90 -15.43 -19.96
C GLU A 473 23.66 -13.97 -20.36
N ALA A 474 23.60 -13.05 -19.40
CA ALA A 474 23.44 -11.62 -19.65
C ALA A 474 24.61 -11.06 -20.44
N ASN A 475 25.85 -11.38 -20.06
CA ASN A 475 27.05 -10.93 -20.76
C ASN A 475 27.13 -11.51 -22.17
N ARG A 476 26.77 -12.79 -22.37
CA ARG A 476 26.70 -13.38 -23.71
C ARG A 476 25.69 -12.64 -24.60
N ALA A 477 24.50 -12.37 -24.08
CA ALA A 477 23.46 -11.63 -24.80
C ALA A 477 23.87 -10.18 -25.10
N ILE A 478 24.53 -9.50 -24.17
CA ILE A 478 25.11 -8.17 -24.41
C ILE A 478 26.14 -8.24 -25.54
N GLU A 479 27.09 -9.19 -25.50
CA GLU A 479 28.12 -9.26 -26.54
C GLU A 479 27.54 -9.55 -27.92
N GLU A 480 26.60 -10.51 -28.03
CA GLU A 480 25.88 -10.79 -29.28
C GLU A 480 25.18 -9.54 -29.83
N GLN A 481 24.51 -8.77 -28.97
CA GLN A 481 23.86 -7.53 -29.36
C GLN A 481 24.88 -6.46 -29.81
N MET A 482 26.03 -6.39 -29.16
CA MET A 482 27.08 -5.43 -29.48
C MET A 482 27.78 -5.78 -30.80
N GLU A 483 28.05 -7.06 -31.05
CA GLU A 483 28.57 -7.54 -32.34
C GLU A 483 27.63 -7.17 -33.51
N ALA A 484 26.31 -7.21 -33.26
CA ALA A 484 25.31 -6.82 -34.25
C ALA A 484 25.29 -5.31 -34.49
N ILE A 485 25.23 -4.48 -33.44
CA ILE A 485 24.96 -3.03 -33.58
C ILE A 485 26.20 -2.20 -33.91
N MET A 486 27.38 -2.56 -33.37
CA MET A 486 28.60 -1.72 -33.45
C MET A 486 29.04 -1.39 -34.89
N PRO A 487 28.99 -2.31 -35.88
CA PRO A 487 29.35 -2.01 -37.26
C PRO A 487 28.44 -0.98 -37.98
N HIS A 488 27.26 -0.73 -37.42
CA HIS A 488 26.23 0.13 -38.01
C HIS A 488 26.13 1.51 -37.35
N ILE A 489 26.99 1.80 -36.36
CA ILE A 489 27.01 3.10 -35.68
C ILE A 489 27.49 4.17 -36.64
N GLU A 490 26.67 5.20 -36.82
CA GLU A 490 27.05 6.42 -37.53
C GLU A 490 27.70 7.39 -36.55
N SER A 491 28.76 8.09 -36.97
CA SER A 491 29.48 9.03 -36.12
C SER A 491 29.69 10.37 -36.80
N GLN A 492 29.56 11.46 -36.04
CA GLN A 492 29.86 12.81 -36.49
C GLN A 492 30.39 13.68 -35.35
N VAL A 493 31.13 14.73 -35.70
CA VAL A 493 31.57 15.75 -34.74
C VAL A 493 30.63 16.95 -34.85
N LEU A 494 30.03 17.33 -33.73
CA LEU A 494 29.09 18.44 -33.65
C LEU A 494 29.80 19.81 -33.61
N PRO A 495 29.09 20.93 -33.89
CA PRO A 495 29.68 22.27 -33.88
C PRO A 495 30.35 22.69 -32.56
N ASN A 496 29.88 22.20 -31.42
CA ASN A 496 30.51 22.41 -30.11
C ASN A 496 31.79 21.55 -29.89
N GLY A 497 32.07 20.58 -30.78
CA GLY A 497 33.21 19.67 -30.68
C GLY A 497 32.89 18.31 -30.07
N ALA A 498 31.64 18.04 -29.68
CA ALA A 498 31.24 16.74 -29.15
C ALA A 498 31.19 15.65 -30.24
N HIS A 499 31.59 14.43 -29.88
CA HIS A 499 31.41 13.25 -30.73
C HIS A 499 29.99 12.70 -30.55
N LEU A 500 29.17 12.81 -31.58
CA LEU A 500 27.86 12.17 -31.63
C LEU A 500 27.95 10.81 -32.30
N PHE A 501 27.39 9.80 -31.65
CA PHE A 501 27.19 8.46 -32.18
C PHE A 501 25.70 8.15 -32.28
N MET A 502 25.27 7.73 -33.45
CA MET A 502 23.89 7.42 -33.75
C MET A 502 23.74 5.93 -34.05
N LEU A 503 22.75 5.30 -33.43
CA LEU A 503 22.44 3.88 -33.62
C LEU A 503 20.93 3.69 -33.82
N ASP A 504 20.55 3.10 -34.95
CA ASP A 504 19.17 2.66 -35.20
C ASP A 504 18.97 1.29 -34.55
N VAL A 505 18.36 1.30 -33.36
CA VAL A 505 18.17 0.10 -32.54
C VAL A 505 16.98 -0.74 -33.00
N GLU A 506 16.23 -0.27 -34.00
CA GLU A 506 15.14 -1.01 -34.63
C GLU A 506 15.64 -1.83 -35.81
N LEU A 507 16.52 -1.24 -36.64
CA LEU A 507 17.03 -1.87 -37.85
C LEU A 507 18.25 -2.77 -37.60
N PHE A 508 19.12 -2.41 -36.66
CA PHE A 508 20.44 -3.03 -36.51
C PHE A 508 20.67 -3.72 -35.15
N ALA A 509 19.63 -3.90 -34.35
CA ALA A 509 19.68 -4.62 -33.08
C ALA A 509 18.67 -5.77 -33.03
N HIS A 510 18.95 -6.81 -32.23
CA HIS A 510 17.98 -7.86 -32.00
C HIS A 510 16.83 -7.31 -31.13
N ARG A 511 15.61 -7.39 -31.66
CA ARG A 511 14.39 -6.95 -30.99
C ARG A 511 13.83 -8.05 -30.10
N PHE A 512 13.19 -7.65 -29.01
CA PHE A 512 12.56 -8.55 -28.03
C PHE A 512 13.56 -9.51 -27.35
N THR A 513 14.85 -9.17 -27.36
CA THR A 513 15.92 -9.87 -26.65
C THR A 513 16.60 -8.90 -25.67
N PHE A 514 17.33 -9.46 -24.71
CA PHE A 514 18.20 -8.67 -23.85
C PHE A 514 19.51 -8.35 -24.60
N PRO A 515 20.12 -7.17 -24.38
CA PRO A 515 19.60 -6.03 -23.64
C PRO A 515 18.53 -5.23 -24.42
N PRO A 516 17.54 -4.60 -23.74
CA PRO A 516 16.58 -3.71 -24.40
C PRO A 516 17.25 -2.47 -25.02
N PRO A 517 16.55 -1.68 -25.86
CA PRO A 517 17.10 -0.52 -26.55
C PRO A 517 17.84 0.49 -25.65
N GLY A 518 17.29 0.79 -24.46
CA GLY A 518 17.91 1.71 -23.51
C GLY A 518 19.27 1.20 -22.99
N LYS A 519 19.32 -0.08 -22.59
CA LYS A 519 20.55 -0.72 -22.12
C LYS A 519 21.55 -0.96 -23.26
N THR A 520 21.06 -1.33 -24.46
CA THR A 520 21.89 -1.40 -25.68
C THR A 520 22.59 -0.07 -25.95
N SER A 521 21.85 1.04 -25.89
CA SER A 521 22.41 2.40 -26.09
C SER A 521 23.40 2.78 -24.99
N GLY A 522 23.15 2.35 -23.75
CA GLY A 522 24.07 2.50 -22.62
C GLY A 522 25.38 1.73 -22.80
N GLU A 523 25.33 0.46 -23.17
CA GLU A 523 26.51 -0.38 -23.41
C GLU A 523 27.37 0.17 -24.57
N VAL A 524 26.73 0.60 -25.65
CA VAL A 524 27.42 1.28 -26.76
C VAL A 524 28.07 2.58 -26.27
N HIS A 525 27.34 3.39 -25.52
CA HIS A 525 27.87 4.63 -24.96
C HIS A 525 29.13 4.36 -24.14
N ASP A 526 29.09 3.42 -23.20
CA ASP A 526 30.21 3.08 -22.31
C ASP A 526 31.45 2.62 -23.06
N ARG A 527 31.30 1.80 -24.11
CA ARG A 527 32.41 1.35 -24.96
C ARG A 527 33.08 2.52 -25.65
N LEU A 528 32.30 3.38 -26.31
CA LEU A 528 32.79 4.56 -27.04
C LEU A 528 33.44 5.58 -26.10
N VAL A 529 32.88 5.71 -24.89
CA VAL A 529 33.41 6.50 -23.79
C VAL A 529 34.79 6.00 -23.36
N ARG A 530 35.00 4.68 -23.23
CA ARG A 530 36.30 4.11 -22.86
C ARG A 530 37.34 4.26 -23.97
N GLU A 531 36.92 4.17 -25.23
CA GLU A 531 37.79 4.40 -26.40
C GLU A 531 38.24 5.87 -26.52
N ARG A 532 37.51 6.80 -25.89
CA ARG A 532 37.71 8.26 -25.98
C ARG A 532 37.78 8.92 -24.61
N PRO A 533 38.83 8.63 -23.82
CA PRO A 533 38.97 9.16 -22.47
C PRO A 533 39.13 10.69 -22.49
N GLY A 534 38.24 11.39 -21.78
CA GLY A 534 38.27 12.85 -21.65
C GLY A 534 37.67 13.62 -22.83
N GLU A 535 37.21 12.95 -23.88
CA GLU A 535 36.47 13.60 -24.97
C GLU A 535 34.96 13.68 -24.64
N PRO A 536 34.28 14.77 -25.05
CA PRO A 536 32.83 14.90 -24.97
C PRO A 536 32.15 13.92 -25.94
N VAL A 537 31.33 13.02 -25.40
CA VAL A 537 30.66 11.95 -26.15
C VAL A 537 29.15 12.01 -25.91
N VAL A 538 28.39 11.91 -26.99
CA VAL A 538 26.93 11.76 -26.97
C VAL A 538 26.56 10.53 -27.79
N THR A 539 25.70 9.69 -27.24
CA THR A 539 25.15 8.52 -27.93
C THR A 539 23.64 8.69 -28.01
N LEU A 540 23.11 8.59 -29.23
CA LEU A 540 21.71 8.72 -29.56
C LEU A 540 21.23 7.41 -30.20
N GLY A 541 20.56 6.58 -29.41
CA GLY A 541 19.92 5.36 -29.91
C GLY A 541 18.46 5.61 -30.23
N PHE A 542 18.01 5.31 -31.44
CA PHE A 542 16.66 5.66 -31.87
C PHE A 542 15.95 4.50 -32.56
N GLY A 543 14.64 4.45 -32.36
CA GLY A 543 13.73 3.53 -33.04
C GLY A 543 12.76 4.28 -33.97
N PRO A 544 11.59 3.69 -34.27
CA PRO A 544 10.59 4.33 -35.12
C PRO A 544 10.03 5.60 -34.50
N ASP A 545 9.69 5.56 -33.22
CA ASP A 545 8.89 6.58 -32.50
C ASP A 545 9.54 7.05 -31.19
N PHE A 546 10.83 6.72 -30.98
CA PHE A 546 11.56 7.12 -29.78
C PHE A 546 13.06 7.33 -30.04
N ALA A 547 13.70 8.08 -29.14
CA ALA A 547 15.14 8.19 -29.01
C ALA A 547 15.58 8.12 -27.54
N VAL A 548 16.69 7.44 -27.28
CA VAL A 548 17.38 7.36 -25.99
C VAL A 548 18.69 8.12 -26.12
N LEU A 549 18.95 9.00 -25.16
CA LEU A 549 20.14 9.83 -25.11
C LEU A 549 21.02 9.44 -23.93
N ARG A 550 22.32 9.40 -24.18
CA ARG A 550 23.38 9.29 -23.17
C ARG A 550 24.48 10.30 -23.50
N SER A 551 24.99 11.00 -22.50
CA SER A 551 26.10 11.94 -22.67
C SER A 551 27.09 11.86 -21.54
N ARG A 552 28.36 12.09 -21.91
CA ARG A 552 29.43 12.41 -20.99
C ARG A 552 30.19 13.61 -21.51
N GLY A 553 30.28 14.66 -20.69
CA GLY A 553 30.95 15.91 -21.06
C GLY A 553 30.12 16.82 -21.97
N VAL A 554 28.79 16.64 -22.06
CA VAL A 554 27.90 17.63 -22.69
C VAL A 554 26.72 17.87 -21.76
N MET A 555 26.45 19.14 -21.46
CA MET A 555 25.36 19.54 -20.56
C MET A 555 24.04 19.63 -21.32
N MET A 556 23.44 18.47 -21.59
CA MET A 556 22.19 18.35 -22.33
C MET A 556 21.00 18.57 -21.39
N ASN A 557 20.49 19.79 -21.30
CA ASN A 557 19.24 20.03 -20.56
C ASN A 557 18.05 19.37 -21.30
N ILE A 558 17.87 18.05 -21.13
CA ILE A 558 16.89 17.24 -21.85
C ILE A 558 15.46 17.74 -21.63
N PRO A 559 15.01 18.06 -20.40
CA PRO A 559 13.67 18.61 -20.20
C PRO A 559 13.43 19.90 -20.99
N LYS A 560 14.45 20.77 -21.08
CA LYS A 560 14.39 21.97 -21.91
C LYS A 560 14.33 21.62 -23.40
N MET A 561 15.19 20.71 -23.87
CA MET A 561 15.20 20.28 -25.28
C MET A 561 13.85 19.67 -25.68
N VAL A 562 13.24 18.83 -24.85
CA VAL A 562 11.91 18.25 -25.11
C VAL A 562 10.84 19.33 -25.24
N ARG A 563 10.80 20.31 -24.32
CA ARG A 563 9.84 21.43 -24.40
C ARG A 563 10.01 22.28 -25.65
N GLU A 564 11.26 22.54 -26.04
CA GLU A 564 11.57 23.28 -27.26
C GLU A 564 11.14 22.49 -28.50
N LEU A 565 11.52 21.22 -28.61
CA LEU A 565 11.14 20.33 -29.71
C LEU A 565 9.62 20.19 -29.84
N HIS A 566 8.91 20.06 -28.72
CA HIS A 566 7.45 20.03 -28.69
C HIS A 566 6.83 21.31 -29.26
N THR A 567 7.42 22.46 -28.94
CA THR A 567 6.91 23.77 -29.38
C THR A 567 7.25 24.05 -30.84
N GLU A 568 8.46 23.67 -31.27
CA GLU A 568 9.01 24.00 -32.59
C GLU A 568 8.50 23.05 -33.69
N ILE A 569 8.28 21.77 -33.37
CA ILE A 569 7.93 20.74 -34.35
C ILE A 569 6.42 20.46 -34.28
N VAL A 570 5.65 21.30 -34.97
CA VAL A 570 4.19 21.14 -35.07
C VAL A 570 3.85 19.78 -35.70
N GLY A 571 3.05 18.98 -35.00
CA GLY A 571 2.70 17.62 -35.41
C GLY A 571 3.75 16.55 -35.05
N GLY A 572 4.88 16.95 -34.44
CA GLY A 572 5.94 16.04 -33.97
C GLY A 572 5.52 15.12 -32.83
N GLY A 573 4.52 15.52 -32.04
CA GLY A 573 4.04 14.75 -30.89
C GLY A 573 5.14 14.48 -29.86
N VAL A 574 6.10 15.40 -29.74
CA VAL A 574 7.28 15.21 -28.90
C VAL A 574 6.87 15.20 -27.43
N SER A 575 7.27 14.16 -26.71
CA SER A 575 7.17 14.06 -25.26
C SER A 575 8.35 13.28 -24.69
N GLY A 576 8.48 13.24 -23.37
CA GLY A 576 9.53 12.51 -22.67
C GLY A 576 10.23 13.37 -21.64
N GLY A 577 11.33 12.85 -21.11
CA GLY A 577 11.98 13.39 -19.94
C GLY A 577 13.35 12.77 -19.69
N GLY A 578 13.89 13.07 -18.53
CA GLY A 578 15.20 12.61 -18.10
C GLY A 578 16.00 13.69 -17.37
N HIS A 579 17.28 13.40 -17.20
CA HIS A 579 18.28 14.20 -16.50
C HIS A 579 19.07 15.10 -17.45
N LEU A 580 20.06 15.81 -16.92
CA LEU A 580 20.97 16.69 -17.69
C LEU A 580 21.93 15.94 -18.65
N VAL A 581 22.00 14.62 -18.55
CA VAL A 581 22.97 13.80 -19.31
C VAL A 581 22.37 12.51 -19.88
N VAL A 582 21.18 12.13 -19.41
CA VAL A 582 20.51 10.88 -19.77
C VAL A 582 19.02 11.14 -19.91
N GLY A 583 18.39 10.70 -21.00
CA GLY A 583 16.95 10.86 -21.16
C GLY A 583 16.38 10.05 -22.30
N SER A 584 15.05 10.13 -22.46
CA SER A 584 14.35 9.54 -23.60
C SER A 584 13.28 10.48 -24.12
N ILE A 585 13.04 10.41 -25.43
CA ILE A 585 12.08 11.25 -26.14
C ILE A 585 11.22 10.33 -26.99
N LYS A 586 9.91 10.56 -27.00
CA LYS A 586 8.96 9.93 -27.91
C LYS A 586 8.48 10.96 -28.93
N PHE A 587 8.13 10.49 -30.12
CA PHE A 587 7.63 11.33 -31.21
C PHE A 587 6.81 10.48 -32.18
N VAL A 588 6.04 11.14 -33.04
CA VAL A 588 5.32 10.45 -34.13
C VAL A 588 6.33 9.87 -35.11
N GLU A 589 6.21 8.60 -35.47
CA GLU A 589 7.15 7.89 -36.36
C GLU A 589 7.43 8.64 -37.67
N GLY A 590 6.39 9.18 -38.32
CA GLY A 590 6.53 9.95 -39.56
C GLY A 590 7.26 11.30 -39.41
N MET A 591 7.54 11.73 -38.18
CA MET A 591 8.25 12.98 -37.86
C MET A 591 9.67 12.71 -37.33
N ARG A 592 10.10 11.45 -37.27
CA ARG A 592 11.40 11.02 -36.73
C ARG A 592 12.56 11.87 -37.23
N ASP A 593 12.71 11.97 -38.55
CA ASP A 593 13.87 12.66 -39.14
C ASP A 593 13.91 14.14 -38.74
N ALA A 594 12.77 14.83 -38.76
CA ALA A 594 12.67 16.23 -38.33
C ALA A 594 12.99 16.42 -36.84
N VAL A 595 12.56 15.49 -35.98
CA VAL A 595 12.84 15.53 -34.54
C VAL A 595 14.32 15.25 -34.26
N LEU A 596 14.89 14.22 -34.88
CA LEU A 596 16.30 13.86 -34.70
C LEU A 596 17.22 14.97 -35.22
N GLU A 597 16.96 15.55 -36.38
CA GLU A 597 17.75 16.66 -36.92
C GLU A 597 17.76 17.87 -35.97
N SER A 598 16.60 18.28 -35.46
CA SER A 598 16.50 19.40 -34.50
C SER A 598 17.17 19.07 -33.16
N LEU A 599 17.01 17.84 -32.67
CA LEU A 599 17.66 17.38 -31.44
C LEU A 599 19.18 17.41 -31.56
N ILE A 600 19.73 16.91 -32.68
CA ILE A 600 21.16 16.95 -32.98
C ILE A 600 21.69 18.38 -33.01
N GLN A 601 20.94 19.30 -33.63
CA GLN A 601 21.30 20.72 -33.64
C GLN A 601 21.41 21.28 -32.22
N LYS A 602 20.39 21.04 -31.38
CA LYS A 602 20.36 21.51 -29.99
C LYS A 602 21.50 20.92 -29.15
N ILE A 603 21.83 19.64 -29.35
CA ILE A 603 23.01 19.01 -28.71
C ILE A 603 24.30 19.70 -29.18
N GLY A 604 24.40 20.06 -30.45
CA GLY A 604 25.56 20.76 -31.01
C GLY A 604 25.72 22.22 -30.55
N GLU A 605 24.69 22.80 -29.95
CA GLU A 605 24.69 24.12 -29.32
C GLU A 605 24.90 24.06 -27.80
N ALA A 606 24.85 22.87 -27.21
CA ALA A 606 24.97 22.68 -25.77
C ALA A 606 26.42 22.89 -25.26
N PRO A 607 26.60 23.38 -24.02
CA PRO A 607 27.92 23.51 -23.40
C PRO A 607 28.60 22.15 -23.16
N ILE A 608 29.95 22.17 -23.20
CA ILE A 608 30.86 21.06 -22.90
C ILE A 608 31.59 21.33 -21.59
#